data_AF-A0A2N8M9R6-F1
#
_entry.id   AF-A0A2N8M9R6-F1
#
_cell.length_a   1.000
_cell.length_b   1.000
_cell.length_c   1.000
_cell.angle_alpha   90.00
_cell.angle_beta   90.00
_cell.angle_gamma   90.00
#
_symmetry.space_group_name_H-M   'P 1'
#
loop_
_entity.id
_entity.type
_entity.pdbx_description
1 polymer ?
#
loop_
_entity_poly.entity_id
_entity_poly.type
_entity_poly.pdbx_seq_one_letter_code
_entity_poly.pdbx_strand_id
1 'polypeptide(L)'
;MPLTDTAVRNAKPRERPQKLSDGGGLHLLVNPDGARYWRMAYRYQGRQKTLALGVYPIVSLADARMARDAAKKLLACDVDPSQARKEQKRAARLSAENTFEIVAREWCENQKDGWTARYHDQVVTRLEADVFPEIGARPIAEVEPPELLAVLRKVEKRGALEIAKRLQQTVGQIFRQLVGSAVTYADLSLFQIVEGLLYAFPRWMQRTLTEVPRVAALHRAIAQRPRIRAYLDSNRRIAFSEQGIFRHYPELDG
;
A
#
# COMPACT_ATOMS: atom_id res chain seq x y z
N MET A 1 30.94 -26.12 0.26
CA MET A 1 31.33 -25.81 1.65
C MET A 1 30.72 -24.46 2.02
N PRO A 2 30.16 -24.29 3.22
CA PRO A 2 29.65 -23.00 3.68
C PRO A 2 30.80 -22.01 3.86
N LEU A 3 30.54 -20.71 3.66
CA LEU A 3 31.53 -19.68 3.91
C LEU A 3 31.69 -19.44 5.41
N THR A 4 32.91 -19.06 5.80
CA THR A 4 33.21 -18.51 7.12
C THR A 4 33.40 -17.01 7.00
N ASP A 5 33.14 -16.28 8.08
CA ASP A 5 33.31 -14.82 8.10
C ASP A 5 34.76 -14.41 7.76
N THR A 6 35.74 -15.19 8.24
CA THR A 6 37.16 -15.04 7.91
C THR A 6 37.43 -15.19 6.41
N ALA A 7 36.79 -16.17 5.74
CA ALA A 7 36.93 -16.36 4.30
C ALA A 7 36.31 -15.20 3.49
N VAL A 8 35.21 -14.62 3.97
CA VAL A 8 34.55 -13.46 3.36
C VAL A 8 35.41 -12.20 3.52
N ARG A 9 35.98 -11.98 4.71
CA ARG A 9 36.83 -10.84 5.00
C ARG A 9 38.13 -10.86 4.19
N ASN A 10 38.73 -12.05 4.05
CA ASN A 10 40.00 -12.26 3.34
C ASN A 10 39.84 -12.46 1.83
N ALA A 11 38.61 -12.41 1.31
CA ALA A 11 38.36 -12.55 -0.12
C ALA A 11 38.98 -11.39 -0.90
N LYS A 12 40.01 -11.68 -1.70
CA LYS A 12 40.72 -10.70 -2.52
C LYS A 12 40.04 -10.56 -3.90
N PRO A 13 39.96 -9.33 -4.44
CA PRO A 13 39.54 -9.11 -5.82
C PRO A 13 40.47 -9.82 -6.81
N ARG A 14 39.91 -10.24 -7.93
CA ARG A 14 40.64 -10.84 -9.07
C ARG A 14 40.29 -10.09 -10.34
N GLU A 15 41.01 -10.33 -11.42
CA GLU A 15 40.74 -9.73 -12.74
C GLU A 15 39.31 -10.02 -13.27
N ARG A 16 38.66 -11.08 -12.79
CA ARG A 16 37.27 -11.43 -13.13
C ARG A 16 36.42 -11.62 -11.87
N PRO A 17 35.10 -11.32 -11.93
CA PRO A 17 34.21 -11.52 -10.80
C PRO A 17 34.27 -12.95 -10.26
N GLN A 18 34.59 -13.09 -8.98
CA GLN A 18 34.69 -14.38 -8.31
C GLN A 18 33.43 -14.66 -7.51
N LYS A 19 32.89 -15.89 -7.64
CA LYS A 19 31.76 -16.36 -6.84
C LYS A 19 32.27 -17.27 -5.71
N LEU A 20 32.01 -16.90 -4.48
CA LEU A 20 32.27 -17.71 -3.29
C LEU A 20 30.93 -18.24 -2.78
N SER A 21 30.69 -19.55 -2.83
CA SER A 21 29.38 -20.11 -2.48
C SER A 21 29.28 -20.42 -0.99
N ASP A 22 28.14 -20.04 -0.38
CA ASP A 22 27.78 -20.34 1.02
C ASP A 22 26.78 -21.51 1.15
N GLY A 23 26.14 -21.90 0.05
CA GLY A 23 25.14 -22.97 0.01
C GLY A 23 23.69 -22.46 -0.05
N GLY A 24 22.80 -23.34 -0.51
CA GLY A 24 21.38 -22.99 -0.69
C GLY A 24 21.14 -21.90 -1.75
N GLY A 25 22.03 -21.79 -2.74
CA GLY A 25 22.00 -20.76 -3.78
C GLY A 25 22.72 -19.45 -3.40
N LEU A 26 23.03 -19.24 -2.12
CA LEU A 26 23.74 -18.05 -1.63
C LEU A 26 25.22 -18.09 -2.04
N HIS A 27 25.72 -16.95 -2.50
CA HIS A 27 27.12 -16.72 -2.80
C HIS A 27 27.50 -15.25 -2.64
N LEU A 28 28.76 -15.01 -2.30
CA LEU A 28 29.38 -13.70 -2.38
C LEU A 28 29.97 -13.52 -3.78
N LEU A 29 29.56 -12.46 -4.47
CA LEU A 29 30.18 -12.02 -5.71
C LEU A 29 31.22 -10.94 -5.39
N VAL A 30 32.50 -11.26 -5.57
CA VAL A 30 33.62 -10.33 -5.40
C VAL A 30 33.98 -9.80 -6.77
N ASN A 31 33.77 -8.52 -7.01
CA ASN A 31 34.11 -7.87 -8.26
C ASN A 31 35.59 -7.43 -8.29
N PRO A 32 36.16 -7.18 -9.49
CA PRO A 32 37.53 -6.68 -9.64
C PRO A 32 37.78 -5.32 -8.95
N ASP A 33 36.74 -4.50 -8.84
CA ASP A 33 36.76 -3.19 -8.16
C ASP A 33 36.78 -3.30 -6.62
N GLY A 34 36.69 -4.51 -6.06
CA GLY A 34 36.62 -4.74 -4.61
C GLY A 34 35.21 -4.73 -4.02
N ALA A 35 34.18 -4.43 -4.81
CA ALA A 35 32.80 -4.49 -4.36
C ALA A 35 32.37 -5.96 -4.14
N ARG A 36 31.69 -6.20 -3.02
CA ARG A 36 31.30 -7.55 -2.56
C ARG A 36 29.79 -7.62 -2.37
N TYR A 37 29.12 -8.41 -3.21
CA TYR A 37 27.66 -8.49 -3.23
C TYR A 37 27.17 -9.86 -2.76
N TRP A 38 26.23 -9.87 -1.83
CA TRP A 38 25.47 -11.07 -1.50
C TRP A 38 24.42 -11.32 -2.57
N ARG A 39 24.47 -12.49 -3.20
CA ARG A 39 23.52 -12.92 -4.22
C ARG A 39 23.02 -14.33 -3.95
N MET A 40 21.76 -14.58 -4.27
CA MET A 40 21.17 -15.91 -4.20
C MET A 40 20.67 -16.33 -5.59
N ALA A 41 21.21 -17.41 -6.13
CA ALA A 41 20.67 -18.07 -7.30
C ALA A 41 19.48 -18.96 -6.90
N TYR A 42 18.38 -18.86 -7.64
CA TYR A 42 17.18 -19.66 -7.42
C TYR A 42 16.50 -19.98 -8.75
N ARG A 43 15.54 -20.91 -8.72
CA ARG A 43 14.66 -21.19 -9.86
C ARG A 43 13.23 -20.85 -9.47
N TYR A 44 12.51 -20.24 -10.41
CA TYR A 44 11.09 -19.95 -10.28
C TYR A 44 10.44 -20.15 -11.65
N GLN A 45 9.38 -20.95 -11.71
CA GLN A 45 8.67 -21.30 -12.96
C GLN A 45 9.62 -21.74 -14.09
N GLY A 46 10.54 -22.66 -13.78
CA GLY A 46 11.51 -23.21 -14.75
C GLY A 46 12.66 -22.27 -15.15
N ARG A 47 12.65 -20.99 -14.74
CA ARG A 47 13.70 -20.02 -15.08
C ARG A 47 14.68 -19.84 -13.92
N GLN A 48 15.98 -19.84 -14.23
CA GLN A 48 17.02 -19.49 -13.27
C GLN A 48 17.10 -17.97 -13.12
N LYS A 49 17.05 -17.50 -11.87
CA LYS A 49 17.12 -16.09 -11.49
C LYS A 49 18.16 -15.87 -10.41
N THR A 50 18.59 -14.63 -10.26
CA THR A 50 19.53 -14.22 -9.21
C THR A 50 18.94 -13.06 -8.42
N LEU A 51 18.83 -13.21 -7.10
CA LEU A 51 18.35 -12.22 -6.16
C LEU A 51 19.56 -11.50 -5.52
N ALA A 52 19.55 -10.17 -5.50
CA ALA A 52 20.51 -9.38 -4.73
C ALA A 52 20.04 -9.28 -3.28
N LEU A 53 20.87 -9.69 -2.33
CA LEU A 53 20.55 -9.70 -0.90
C LEU A 53 21.21 -8.57 -0.11
N GLY A 54 22.31 -8.00 -0.62
CA GLY A 54 22.99 -6.89 0.03
C GLY A 54 24.43 -6.71 -0.44
N VAL A 55 25.13 -5.75 0.17
CA VAL A 55 26.55 -5.46 -0.08
C VAL A 55 27.31 -5.66 1.23
N TYR A 56 28.44 -6.36 1.19
CA TYR A 56 29.34 -6.49 2.33
C TYR A 56 30.25 -5.25 2.41
N PRO A 57 30.52 -4.66 3.59
CA PRO A 57 30.23 -5.18 4.94
C PRO A 57 28.88 -4.75 5.55
N ILE A 58 28.08 -3.93 4.87
CA ILE A 58 26.79 -3.43 5.39
C ILE A 58 25.86 -4.59 5.76
N VAL A 59 25.86 -5.65 4.96
CA VAL A 59 25.15 -6.89 5.24
C VAL A 59 26.16 -7.97 5.60
N SER A 60 26.06 -8.49 6.83
CA SER A 60 26.93 -9.56 7.32
C SER A 60 26.60 -10.91 6.66
N LEU A 61 27.47 -11.91 6.83
CA LEU A 61 27.18 -13.27 6.40
C LEU A 61 25.92 -13.83 7.10
N ALA A 62 25.72 -13.51 8.38
CA ALA A 62 24.55 -13.93 9.14
C ALA A 62 23.26 -13.33 8.55
N ASP A 63 23.25 -12.02 8.29
CA ASP A 63 22.10 -11.32 7.69
C ASP A 63 21.81 -11.86 6.28
N ALA A 64 22.85 -12.15 5.49
CA ALA A 64 22.70 -12.73 4.17
C ALA A 64 22.06 -14.13 4.21
N ARG A 65 22.38 -14.95 5.22
CA ARG A 65 21.74 -16.25 5.45
C ARG A 65 20.28 -16.10 5.88
N MET A 66 19.98 -15.17 6.78
CA MET A 66 18.59 -14.86 7.16
C MET A 66 17.77 -14.42 5.95
N ALA A 67 18.31 -13.53 5.12
CA ALA A 67 17.65 -13.04 3.92
C ALA A 67 17.45 -14.14 2.86
N ARG A 68 18.39 -15.09 2.74
CA ARG A 68 18.24 -16.32 1.93
C ARG A 68 17.07 -17.16 2.44
N ASP A 69 16.98 -17.39 3.74
CA ASP A 69 15.96 -18.26 4.31
C ASP A 69 14.56 -17.62 4.20
N ALA A 70 14.45 -16.30 4.36
CA ALA A 70 13.24 -15.55 4.03
C ALA A 70 12.86 -15.68 2.54
N ALA A 71 13.81 -15.55 1.62
CA ALA A 71 13.54 -15.72 0.19
C ALA A 71 13.10 -17.15 -0.17
N LYS A 72 13.65 -18.18 0.50
CA LYS A 72 13.21 -19.57 0.32
C LYS A 72 11.78 -19.80 0.83
N LYS A 73 11.38 -19.17 1.94
CA LYS A 73 10.00 -19.23 2.42
C LYS A 73 9.02 -18.66 1.39
N LEU A 74 9.35 -17.54 0.76
CA LEU A 74 8.52 -16.96 -0.32
C LEU A 74 8.40 -17.92 -1.52
N LEU A 75 9.50 -18.56 -1.93
CA LEU A 75 9.49 -19.54 -3.01
C LEU A 75 8.64 -20.79 -2.66
N ALA A 76 8.63 -21.21 -1.40
CA ALA A 76 7.77 -22.31 -0.94
C ALA A 76 6.27 -21.95 -1.04
N CYS A 77 5.93 -20.66 -0.94
CA CYS A 77 4.58 -20.14 -1.16
C CYS A 77 4.31 -19.77 -2.62
N ASP A 78 5.12 -20.23 -3.57
CA ASP A 78 5.05 -19.91 -5.01
C ASP A 78 5.11 -18.40 -5.34
N VAL A 79 5.75 -17.60 -4.47
CA VAL A 79 5.97 -16.16 -4.68
C VAL A 79 7.40 -15.92 -5.15
N ASP A 80 7.57 -15.18 -6.26
CA ASP A 80 8.89 -14.74 -6.73
C ASP A 80 9.47 -13.67 -5.78
N PRO A 81 10.59 -13.95 -5.07
CA PRO A 81 11.19 -13.01 -4.13
C PRO A 81 11.68 -11.71 -4.78
N SER A 82 12.07 -11.76 -6.06
CA SER A 82 12.50 -10.57 -6.80
C SER A 82 11.31 -9.66 -7.13
N GLN A 83 10.14 -10.23 -7.43
CA GLN A 83 8.93 -9.45 -7.64
C GLN A 83 8.42 -8.87 -6.34
N ALA A 84 8.38 -9.66 -5.26
CA ALA A 84 7.99 -9.19 -3.93
C ALA A 84 8.85 -7.98 -3.48
N ARG A 85 10.19 -8.03 -3.66
CA ARG A 85 11.06 -6.87 -3.36
C ARG A 85 10.80 -5.67 -4.27
N LYS A 86 10.53 -5.89 -5.56
CA LYS A 86 10.22 -4.80 -6.50
C LYS A 86 8.89 -4.12 -6.15
N GLU A 87 7.90 -4.92 -5.78
CA GLU A 87 6.59 -4.45 -5.35
C GLU A 87 6.67 -3.72 -4.02
N GLN A 88 7.40 -4.24 -3.03
CA GLN A 88 7.65 -3.53 -1.77
C GLN A 88 8.35 -2.18 -2.02
N LYS A 89 9.37 -2.13 -2.89
CA LYS A 89 10.04 -0.88 -3.24
C LYS A 89 9.11 0.09 -3.97
N ARG A 90 8.25 -0.42 -4.86
CA ARG A 90 7.24 0.39 -5.55
C ARG A 90 6.20 0.92 -4.57
N ALA A 91 5.70 0.09 -3.67
CA ALA A 91 4.74 0.46 -2.64
C ALA A 91 5.34 1.51 -1.70
N ALA A 92 6.58 1.33 -1.24
CA ALA A 92 7.28 2.33 -0.43
C ALA A 92 7.48 3.66 -1.17
N ARG A 93 7.81 3.61 -2.47
CA ARG A 93 7.91 4.81 -3.31
C ARG A 93 6.56 5.50 -3.46
N LEU A 94 5.50 4.77 -3.79
CA LEU A 94 4.15 5.32 -3.90
C LEU A 94 3.64 5.86 -2.56
N SER A 95 3.97 5.21 -1.45
CA SER A 95 3.68 5.69 -0.10
C SER A 95 4.37 7.05 0.14
N ALA A 96 5.66 7.15 -0.17
CA ALA A 96 6.43 8.38 -0.05
C ALA A 96 5.94 9.51 -0.99
N GLU A 97 5.43 9.17 -2.18
CA GLU A 97 4.87 10.13 -3.13
C GLU A 97 3.44 10.58 -2.76
N ASN A 98 2.69 9.80 -2.00
CA ASN A 98 1.31 10.10 -1.58
C ASN A 98 1.26 10.55 -0.11
N THR A 99 1.88 11.70 0.17
CA THR A 99 1.81 12.29 1.50
C THR A 99 0.42 12.88 1.79
N PHE A 100 0.09 13.04 3.07
CA PHE A 100 -1.17 13.65 3.48
C PHE A 100 -1.35 15.04 2.86
N GLU A 101 -0.29 15.86 2.80
CA GLU A 101 -0.35 17.19 2.20
C GLU A 101 -0.70 17.14 0.71
N ILE A 102 -0.05 16.26 -0.07
CA ILE A 102 -0.30 16.14 -1.51
C ILE A 102 -1.76 15.77 -1.76
N VAL A 103 -2.26 14.77 -1.03
CA VAL A 103 -3.65 14.32 -1.15
C VAL A 103 -4.64 15.39 -0.68
N ALA A 104 -4.32 16.11 0.39
CA ALA A 104 -5.15 17.20 0.91
C ALA A 104 -5.25 18.37 -0.08
N ARG A 105 -4.15 18.73 -0.75
CA ARG A 105 -4.15 19.79 -1.78
C ARG A 105 -4.92 19.37 -3.02
N GLU A 106 -4.73 18.13 -3.50
CA GLU A 106 -5.52 17.58 -4.60
C GLU A 106 -7.02 17.55 -4.25
N TRP A 107 -7.35 17.18 -3.01
CA TRP A 107 -8.71 17.22 -2.50
C TRP A 107 -9.31 18.63 -2.53
N CYS A 108 -8.60 19.64 -2.05
CA CYS A 108 -9.05 21.03 -2.06
C CYS A 108 -9.32 21.55 -3.47
N GLU A 109 -8.44 21.27 -4.44
CA GLU A 109 -8.64 21.68 -5.84
C GLU A 109 -9.88 20.99 -6.45
N ASN A 110 -10.14 19.72 -6.13
CA ASN A 110 -11.34 19.03 -6.60
C ASN A 110 -12.65 19.60 -6.01
N GLN A 111 -12.60 20.28 -4.86
CA GLN A 111 -13.78 20.91 -4.24
C GLN A 111 -14.00 22.36 -4.69
N LYS A 112 -13.09 22.91 -5.50
CA LYS A 112 -13.06 24.33 -5.88
C LYS A 112 -14.34 24.80 -6.59
N ASP A 113 -14.94 23.95 -7.43
CA ASP A 113 -16.17 24.29 -8.16
C ASP A 113 -17.41 24.38 -7.24
N GLY A 114 -17.38 23.69 -6.09
CA GLY A 114 -18.46 23.71 -5.10
C GLY A 114 -18.33 24.82 -4.06
N TRP A 115 -17.18 25.50 -4.01
CA TRP A 115 -16.84 26.44 -2.94
C TRP A 115 -16.58 27.85 -3.48
N THR A 116 -16.81 28.85 -2.62
CA THR A 116 -16.33 30.20 -2.92
C THR A 116 -14.81 30.25 -2.78
N ALA A 117 -14.12 31.07 -3.57
CA ALA A 117 -12.66 31.25 -3.50
C ALA A 117 -12.19 31.56 -2.06
N ARG A 118 -12.93 32.42 -1.35
CA ARG A 118 -12.66 32.75 0.06
C ARG A 118 -12.72 31.53 0.97
N TYR A 119 -13.69 30.64 0.77
CA TYR A 119 -13.83 29.44 1.61
C TYR A 119 -12.71 28.43 1.32
N HIS A 120 -12.37 28.24 0.04
CA HIS A 120 -11.23 27.42 -0.38
C HIS A 120 -9.94 27.88 0.32
N ASP A 121 -9.61 29.18 0.22
CA ASP A 121 -8.39 29.73 0.81
C ASP A 121 -8.38 29.57 2.34
N GLN A 122 -9.53 29.79 3.00
CA GLN A 122 -9.64 29.56 4.45
C GLN A 122 -9.39 28.10 4.84
N VAL A 123 -9.82 27.13 4.04
CA VAL A 123 -9.59 25.71 4.31
C VAL A 123 -8.12 25.38 4.12
N VAL A 124 -7.50 25.83 3.02
CA VAL A 124 -6.07 25.62 2.75
C VAL A 124 -5.20 26.24 3.84
N THR A 125 -5.42 27.50 4.21
CA THR A 125 -4.63 28.18 5.25
C THR A 125 -4.74 27.46 6.61
N ARG A 126 -5.92 26.94 6.96
CA ARG A 126 -6.08 26.17 8.21
C ARG A 126 -5.31 24.85 8.17
N LEU A 127 -5.35 24.14 7.04
CA LEU A 127 -4.58 22.91 6.86
C LEU A 127 -3.07 23.18 6.95
N GLU A 128 -2.60 24.27 6.33
CA GLU A 128 -1.19 24.71 6.38
C GLU A 128 -0.74 25.12 7.78
N ALA A 129 -1.59 25.78 8.56
CA ALA A 129 -1.24 26.24 9.89
C ALA A 129 -1.25 25.13 10.95
N ASP A 130 -2.23 24.23 10.89
CA ASP A 130 -2.52 23.31 12.00
C ASP A 130 -2.26 21.84 11.68
N VAL A 131 -2.33 21.41 10.41
CA VAL A 131 -2.31 19.98 10.04
C VAL A 131 -1.02 19.58 9.32
N PHE A 132 -0.61 20.32 8.29
CA PHE A 132 0.58 20.00 7.51
C PHE A 132 1.88 20.00 8.30
N PRO A 133 2.10 20.88 9.32
CA PRO A 133 3.31 20.84 10.12
C PRO A 133 3.49 19.54 10.92
N GLU A 134 2.40 18.85 11.25
CA GLU A 134 2.42 17.67 12.12
C GLU A 134 2.35 16.36 11.32
N ILE A 135 1.50 16.29 10.30
CA ILE A 135 1.25 15.07 9.53
C ILE A 135 1.40 15.22 8.01
N GLY A 136 1.66 16.44 7.50
CA GLY A 136 1.65 16.73 6.06
C GLY A 136 2.68 15.95 5.25
N ALA A 137 3.90 15.80 5.77
CA ALA A 137 5.00 15.10 5.09
C ALA A 137 4.89 13.57 5.14
N ARG A 138 3.94 13.02 5.92
CA ARG A 138 3.82 11.58 6.10
C ARG A 138 2.93 10.95 5.03
N PRO A 139 3.24 9.73 4.58
CA PRO A 139 2.33 8.97 3.74
C PRO A 139 0.95 8.86 4.36
N ILE A 140 -0.10 9.17 3.60
CA ILE A 140 -1.47 9.18 4.13
C ILE A 140 -1.90 7.80 4.67
N ALA A 141 -1.35 6.73 4.11
CA ALA A 141 -1.59 5.35 4.54
C ALA A 141 -0.96 5.01 5.90
N GLU A 142 0.03 5.78 6.34
CA GLU A 142 0.75 5.60 7.60
C GLU A 142 0.28 6.57 8.70
N VAL A 143 -0.68 7.46 8.40
CA VAL A 143 -1.25 8.37 9.40
C VAL A 143 -2.36 7.67 10.16
N GLU A 144 -2.19 7.54 11.48
CA GLU A 144 -3.14 6.82 12.32
C GLU A 144 -4.13 7.76 13.03
N PRO A 145 -5.35 7.28 13.39
CA PRO A 145 -6.35 8.09 14.09
C PRO A 145 -5.87 8.77 15.40
N PRO A 146 -5.02 8.16 16.25
CA PRO A 146 -4.51 8.82 17.46
C PRO A 146 -3.66 10.06 17.17
N GLU A 147 -2.95 10.07 16.04
CA GLU A 147 -2.09 11.18 15.63
C GLU A 147 -2.93 12.37 15.18
N LEU A 148 -3.97 12.09 14.40
CA LEU A 148 -4.98 13.10 14.05
C LEU A 148 -5.64 13.69 15.30
N LEU A 149 -5.97 12.85 16.28
CA LEU A 149 -6.54 13.32 17.55
C LEU A 149 -5.55 14.22 18.31
N ALA A 150 -4.25 13.90 18.29
CA ALA A 150 -3.22 14.74 18.91
C ALA A 150 -3.13 16.13 18.25
N VAL A 151 -3.21 16.19 16.92
CA VAL A 151 -3.26 17.45 16.15
C VAL A 151 -4.49 18.27 16.55
N LEU A 152 -5.68 17.66 16.55
CA LEU A 152 -6.92 18.35 16.91
C LEU A 152 -6.89 18.87 18.35
N ARG A 153 -6.38 18.07 19.30
CA ARG A 153 -6.23 18.50 20.70
C ARG A 153 -5.28 19.69 20.86
N LYS A 154 -4.25 19.83 20.02
CA LYS A 154 -3.39 21.03 20.03
C LYS A 154 -4.18 22.29 19.65
N VAL A 155 -5.08 22.19 18.67
CA VAL A 155 -5.95 23.29 18.25
C VAL A 155 -6.99 23.62 19.33
N GLU A 156 -7.59 22.60 19.95
CA GLU A 156 -8.52 22.78 21.08
C GLU A 156 -7.85 23.50 22.26
N LYS A 157 -6.62 23.13 22.61
CA LYS A 157 -5.85 23.78 23.68
C LYS A 157 -5.55 25.26 23.41
N ARG A 158 -5.52 25.69 22.15
CA ARG A 158 -5.39 27.12 21.78
C ARG A 158 -6.69 27.90 21.93
N GLY A 159 -7.78 27.27 22.36
CA GLY A 159 -9.10 27.88 22.54
C GLY A 159 -9.98 27.87 21.29
N ALA A 160 -9.52 27.26 20.20
CA ALA A 160 -10.19 27.28 18.90
C ALA A 160 -11.07 26.05 18.66
N LEU A 161 -12.02 25.78 19.56
CA LEU A 161 -12.87 24.56 19.54
C LEU A 161 -13.65 24.38 18.24
N GLU A 162 -14.24 25.46 17.71
CA GLU A 162 -15.00 25.41 16.45
C GLU A 162 -14.08 25.14 15.25
N ILE A 163 -12.85 25.65 15.27
CA ILE A 163 -11.84 25.38 14.24
C ILE A 163 -11.42 23.92 14.30
N ALA A 164 -11.19 23.36 15.50
CA ALA A 164 -10.87 21.95 15.67
C ALA A 164 -11.98 21.03 15.11
N LYS A 165 -13.26 21.33 15.38
CA LYS A 165 -14.39 20.58 14.79
C LYS A 165 -14.40 20.65 13.27
N ARG A 166 -14.19 21.83 12.69
CA ARG A 166 -14.13 22.00 11.23
C ARG A 166 -12.95 21.25 10.62
N LEU A 167 -11.77 21.32 11.24
CA LEU A 167 -10.60 20.56 10.84
C LEU A 167 -10.86 19.06 10.89
N GLN A 168 -11.49 18.56 11.96
CA GLN A 168 -11.86 17.15 12.06
C GLN A 168 -12.78 16.71 10.91
N GLN A 169 -13.76 17.54 10.54
CA GLN A 169 -14.66 17.26 9.42
C GLN A 169 -13.90 17.25 8.09
N THR A 170 -13.10 18.29 7.81
CA THR A 170 -12.31 18.42 6.58
C THR A 170 -11.30 17.28 6.46
N VAL A 171 -10.51 17.02 7.49
CA VAL A 171 -9.55 15.93 7.50
C VAL A 171 -10.27 14.59 7.35
N GLY A 172 -11.41 14.39 8.02
CA GLY A 172 -12.25 13.22 7.82
C GLY A 172 -12.75 13.05 6.38
N GLN A 173 -13.00 14.14 5.63
CA GLN A 173 -13.34 14.09 4.19
C GLN A 173 -12.12 13.72 3.35
N ILE A 174 -10.95 14.28 3.64
CA ILE A 174 -9.67 13.93 2.97
C ILE A 174 -9.34 12.44 3.19
N PHE A 175 -9.47 11.93 4.43
CA PHE A 175 -9.32 10.50 4.75
C PHE A 175 -10.44 9.62 4.18
N ARG A 176 -11.61 10.16 3.80
CA ARG A 176 -12.61 9.40 3.04
C ARG A 176 -12.26 9.35 1.56
N GLN A 177 -11.58 10.38 1.06
CA GLN A 177 -11.04 10.44 -0.30
C GLN A 177 -9.68 9.75 -0.43
N LEU A 178 -9.19 9.07 0.61
CA LEU A 178 -7.97 8.24 0.63
C LEU A 178 -7.90 7.21 -0.49
N VAL A 179 -9.04 6.82 -1.04
CA VAL A 179 -9.10 6.23 -2.37
C VAL A 179 -9.05 7.40 -3.35
N GLY A 180 -7.83 7.88 -3.61
CA GLY A 180 -7.52 9.12 -4.33
C GLY A 180 -8.18 9.24 -5.71
N SER A 181 -7.72 10.17 -6.55
CA SER A 181 -8.25 10.30 -7.92
C SER A 181 -8.17 8.99 -8.74
N ALA A 182 -7.24 8.08 -8.41
CA ALA A 182 -7.12 6.76 -9.01
C ALA A 182 -7.71 5.64 -8.12
N VAL A 183 -8.54 4.77 -8.71
CA VAL A 183 -9.00 3.53 -8.06
C VAL A 183 -7.87 2.50 -8.13
N THR A 184 -7.53 1.88 -7.00
CA THR A 184 -6.56 0.76 -6.99
C THR A 184 -7.24 -0.57 -7.36
N TYR A 185 -6.43 -1.59 -7.66
CA TYR A 185 -6.97 -2.93 -7.85
C TYR A 185 -7.68 -3.47 -6.60
N ALA A 186 -7.18 -3.14 -5.41
CA ALA A 186 -7.79 -3.54 -4.15
C ALA A 186 -9.18 -2.90 -3.97
N ASP A 187 -9.30 -1.62 -4.31
CA ASP A 187 -10.58 -0.90 -4.26
C ASP A 187 -11.62 -1.51 -5.20
N LEU A 188 -11.24 -1.81 -6.46
CA LEU A 188 -12.12 -2.46 -7.43
C LEU A 188 -12.49 -3.89 -7.00
N SER A 189 -11.54 -4.63 -6.44
CA SER A 189 -11.78 -6.00 -5.95
C SER A 189 -12.75 -5.99 -4.78
N LEU A 190 -12.56 -5.09 -3.82
CA LEU A 190 -13.45 -4.93 -2.67
C LEU A 190 -14.84 -4.46 -3.12
N PHE A 191 -14.93 -3.53 -4.07
CA PHE A 191 -16.19 -3.14 -4.70
C PHE A 191 -16.92 -4.35 -5.30
N GLN A 192 -16.22 -5.17 -6.08
CA GLN A 192 -16.79 -6.35 -6.73
C GLN A 192 -17.23 -7.41 -5.72
N ILE A 193 -16.49 -7.60 -4.63
CA ILE A 193 -16.86 -8.50 -3.54
C ILE A 193 -18.15 -8.02 -2.87
N VAL A 194 -18.25 -6.72 -2.55
CA VAL A 194 -19.46 -6.15 -1.94
C VAL A 194 -20.67 -6.28 -2.88
N GLU A 195 -20.51 -6.00 -4.18
CA GLU A 195 -21.57 -6.21 -5.19
C GLU A 195 -22.03 -7.67 -5.25
N GLY A 196 -21.08 -8.62 -5.21
CA GLY A 196 -21.38 -10.05 -5.22
C GLY A 196 -22.09 -10.52 -3.95
N LEU A 197 -21.66 -10.03 -2.78
CA LEU A 197 -22.30 -10.34 -1.51
C LEU A 197 -23.68 -9.69 -1.37
N LEU A 198 -23.88 -8.49 -1.90
CA LEU A 198 -25.21 -7.87 -1.96
C LEU A 198 -26.19 -8.67 -2.83
N TYR A 199 -25.68 -9.40 -3.83
CA TYR A 199 -26.47 -10.34 -4.62
C TYR A 199 -26.70 -11.68 -3.88
N ALA A 200 -25.63 -12.27 -3.34
CA ALA A 200 -25.68 -13.59 -2.72
C ALA A 200 -26.40 -13.60 -1.36
N PHE A 201 -26.22 -12.55 -0.54
CA PHE A 201 -26.76 -12.41 0.82
C PHE A 201 -27.25 -10.97 1.06
N PRO A 202 -28.35 -10.54 0.40
CA PRO A 202 -28.81 -9.16 0.45
C PRO A 202 -29.15 -8.67 1.86
N ARG A 203 -29.82 -9.48 2.69
CA ARG A 203 -30.24 -9.07 4.04
C ARG A 203 -29.04 -8.98 4.98
N TRP A 204 -28.20 -10.02 4.97
CA TRP A 204 -26.99 -10.05 5.79
C TRP A 204 -26.05 -8.91 5.42
N MET A 205 -25.73 -8.73 4.14
CA MET A 205 -24.78 -7.73 3.69
C MET A 205 -25.27 -6.31 3.95
N GLN A 206 -26.57 -6.03 3.81
CA GLN A 206 -27.14 -4.72 4.17
C GLN A 206 -26.92 -4.39 5.65
N ARG A 207 -27.09 -5.36 6.56
CA ARG A 207 -26.79 -5.16 7.99
C ARG A 207 -25.30 -4.96 8.22
N THR A 208 -24.45 -5.81 7.64
CA THR A 208 -22.99 -5.71 7.79
C THR A 208 -22.45 -4.37 7.30
N LEU A 209 -22.97 -3.82 6.20
CA LEU A 209 -22.53 -2.50 5.70
C LEU A 209 -22.81 -1.36 6.69
N THR A 210 -23.73 -1.52 7.65
CA THR A 210 -23.93 -0.55 8.74
C THR A 210 -22.80 -0.61 9.77
N GLU A 211 -22.21 -1.78 9.97
CA GLU A 211 -21.10 -2.03 10.91
C GLU A 211 -19.74 -1.69 10.30
N VAL A 212 -19.61 -1.72 8.97
CA VAL A 212 -18.38 -1.35 8.24
C VAL A 212 -18.54 -0.07 7.39
N PRO A 213 -18.72 1.11 8.01
CA PRO A 213 -19.08 2.35 7.31
C PRO A 213 -18.02 2.82 6.29
N ARG A 214 -16.74 2.46 6.49
CA ARG A 214 -15.66 2.78 5.54
C ARG A 214 -15.76 1.96 4.25
N VAL A 215 -16.08 0.67 4.36
CA VAL A 215 -16.31 -0.21 3.19
C VAL A 215 -17.56 0.25 2.43
N ALA A 216 -18.63 0.58 3.16
CA ALA A 216 -19.85 1.12 2.57
C ALA A 216 -19.61 2.45 1.83
N ALA A 217 -18.83 3.36 2.41
CA ALA A 217 -18.47 4.63 1.77
C ALA A 217 -17.63 4.41 0.50
N LEU A 218 -16.66 3.49 0.55
CA LEU A 218 -15.82 3.13 -0.59
C LEU A 218 -16.65 2.55 -1.74
N HIS A 219 -17.51 1.58 -1.44
CA HIS A 219 -18.37 0.94 -2.42
C HIS A 219 -19.25 1.96 -3.15
N ARG A 220 -19.88 2.89 -2.42
CA ARG A 220 -20.66 3.99 -3.00
C ARG A 220 -19.81 4.92 -3.86
N ALA A 221 -18.62 5.31 -3.39
CA ALA A 221 -17.73 6.21 -4.11
C ALA A 221 -17.26 5.61 -5.45
N ILE A 222 -16.93 4.31 -5.47
CA ILE A 222 -16.53 3.60 -6.69
C ILE A 222 -17.70 3.51 -7.68
N ALA A 223 -18.91 3.18 -7.20
CA ALA A 223 -20.11 3.07 -8.04
C ALA A 223 -20.46 4.39 -8.76
N GLN A 224 -20.12 5.53 -8.18
CA GLN A 224 -20.42 6.87 -8.74
C GLN A 224 -19.39 7.35 -9.76
N ARG A 225 -18.26 6.65 -9.95
CA ARG A 225 -17.23 7.09 -10.91
C ARG A 225 -17.74 7.02 -12.34
N PRO A 226 -17.50 8.03 -13.21
CA PRO A 226 -18.16 8.13 -14.52
C PRO A 226 -18.07 6.87 -15.40
N ARG A 227 -16.88 6.28 -15.54
CA ARG A 227 -16.67 5.06 -16.36
C ARG A 227 -17.30 3.81 -15.74
N ILE A 228 -17.25 3.70 -14.41
CA ILE A 228 -17.81 2.56 -13.67
C ILE A 228 -19.32 2.66 -13.70
N ARG A 229 -19.88 3.83 -13.41
CA ARG A 229 -21.31 4.12 -13.52
C ARG A 229 -21.84 3.80 -14.92
N ALA A 230 -21.17 4.30 -15.96
CA ALA A 230 -21.53 3.99 -17.34
C ALA A 230 -21.44 2.50 -17.68
N TYR A 231 -20.52 1.74 -17.06
CA TYR A 231 -20.47 0.29 -17.20
C TYR A 231 -21.64 -0.39 -16.46
N LEU A 232 -21.89 -0.01 -15.21
CA LEU A 232 -22.94 -0.56 -14.37
C LEU A 232 -24.34 -0.35 -14.96
N ASP A 233 -24.55 0.79 -15.62
CA ASP A 233 -25.81 1.15 -16.30
C ASP A 233 -25.91 0.57 -17.73
N SER A 234 -24.86 -0.09 -18.24
CA SER A 234 -24.85 -0.64 -19.61
C SER A 234 -25.21 -2.13 -19.68
N ASN A 235 -25.73 -2.55 -20.83
CA ASN A 235 -25.98 -3.96 -21.16
C ASN A 235 -24.70 -4.83 -21.25
N ARG A 236 -23.52 -4.22 -21.13
CA ARG A 236 -22.23 -4.94 -21.08
C ARG A 236 -21.93 -5.52 -19.70
N ARG A 237 -22.67 -5.10 -18.68
CA ARG A 237 -22.52 -5.65 -17.34
C ARG A 237 -23.03 -7.08 -17.33
N ILE A 238 -22.15 -8.02 -17.02
CA ILE A 238 -22.55 -9.41 -16.80
C ILE A 238 -23.30 -9.46 -15.46
N ALA A 239 -24.54 -9.93 -15.49
CA ALA A 239 -25.33 -10.11 -14.28
C ALA A 239 -24.71 -11.21 -13.39
N PHE A 240 -24.84 -11.05 -12.08
CA PHE A 240 -24.62 -12.18 -11.19
C PHE A 240 -25.67 -13.27 -11.46
N SER A 241 -25.27 -14.52 -11.24
CA SER A 241 -26.11 -15.68 -11.51
C SER A 241 -25.79 -16.81 -10.54
N GLU A 242 -26.72 -17.74 -10.43
CA GLU A 242 -26.57 -18.96 -9.63
C GLU A 242 -25.49 -19.93 -10.13
N GLN A 243 -24.90 -19.65 -11.29
CA GLN A 243 -23.80 -20.46 -11.82
C GLN A 243 -22.42 -19.93 -11.39
N GLY A 244 -22.35 -18.70 -10.85
CA GLY A 244 -21.11 -18.03 -10.44
C GLY A 244 -20.63 -18.38 -9.03
N ILE A 245 -19.62 -17.62 -8.56
CA ILE A 245 -19.07 -17.72 -7.19
C ILE A 245 -19.95 -17.06 -6.13
N PHE A 246 -20.76 -16.07 -6.54
CA PHE A 246 -21.75 -15.40 -5.69
C PHE A 246 -23.11 -15.96 -6.05
N ARG A 247 -23.56 -16.99 -5.32
CA ARG A 247 -24.85 -17.66 -5.49
C ARG A 247 -25.78 -17.26 -4.36
N HIS A 248 -27.05 -17.07 -4.65
CA HIS A 248 -28.00 -16.66 -3.63
C HIS A 248 -28.53 -17.88 -2.89
N TYR A 249 -28.25 -17.95 -1.59
CA TYR A 249 -28.74 -19.01 -0.70
C TYR A 249 -29.63 -18.37 0.37
N PRO A 250 -30.96 -18.30 0.16
CA PRO A 250 -31.90 -17.65 1.07
C PRO A 250 -31.79 -18.16 2.52
N GLU A 251 -31.50 -19.45 2.69
CA GLU A 251 -31.33 -20.12 3.98
C GLU A 251 -30.11 -19.65 4.78
N LEU A 252 -29.14 -19.01 4.11
CA LEU A 252 -27.92 -18.45 4.73
C LEU A 252 -27.96 -16.92 4.85
N ASP A 253 -29.01 -16.26 4.35
CA ASP A 253 -29.11 -14.79 4.27
C ASP A 253 -29.59 -14.11 5.58
N GLY A 254 -29.92 -14.88 6.63
CA GLY A 254 -30.21 -14.36 7.98
C GLY A 254 -31.38 -13.39 8.05
#